data_AF-A0A2N0RDY4-F1
#
_entry.id   AF-A0A2N0RDY4-F1
#
_cell.length_a   1.000
_cell.length_b   1.000
_cell.length_c   1.000
_cell.angle_alpha   90.00
_cell.angle_beta   90.00
_cell.angle_gamma   90.00
#
_symmetry.space_group_name_H-M   'P 1'
#
loop_
_entity.id
_entity.type
_entity.pdbx_description
1 polymer ?
#
loop_
_entity_poly.entity_id
_entity_poly.type
_entity_poly.pdbx_seq_one_letter_code
_entity_poly.pdbx_strand_id
1 'polypeptide(L)'
;MKYYENGNLCRCLDRSSGILFWRDMIDMLWGIAGSLERIHSEGKVHKNLHGGNLLIEDKKISTKDIGNGKRVEIPDNTPKF
;
A
#
# COMPACT_ATOMS: atom_id res chain seq x y z
N MET A 1 1.16 -7.58 -15.08
CA MET A 1 1.39 -6.36 -14.26
C MET A 1 0.05 -5.93 -13.68
N LYS A 2 -0.06 -5.76 -12.36
CA LYS A 2 -1.23 -5.11 -11.74
C LYS A 2 -1.13 -3.60 -11.99
N TYR A 3 -2.25 -2.97 -12.36
CA TYR A 3 -2.35 -1.53 -12.52
C TYR A 3 -2.94 -0.92 -11.24
N TYR A 4 -2.28 0.08 -10.68
CA TYR A 4 -2.67 0.72 -9.42
C TYR A 4 -3.20 2.13 -9.73
N GLU A 5 -4.51 2.27 -9.84
CA GLU A 5 -5.21 3.51 -10.25
C GLU A 5 -4.85 4.71 -9.36
N ASN A 6 -4.54 4.48 -8.09
CA ASN A 6 -4.27 5.53 -7.11
C ASN A 6 -2.80 5.95 -6.99
N GLY A 7 -1.90 5.30 -7.72
CA GLY A 7 -0.46 5.59 -7.67
C GLY A 7 0.16 5.18 -6.33
N ASN A 8 1.10 5.99 -5.83
CA ASN A 8 1.86 5.70 -4.61
C ASN A 8 1.35 6.43 -3.37
N LEU A 9 1.82 6.00 -2.20
CA LEU A 9 1.41 6.54 -0.90
C LEU A 9 1.71 8.03 -0.77
N CYS A 10 2.86 8.51 -1.26
CA CYS A 10 3.19 9.95 -1.26
C CYS A 10 2.13 10.78 -1.99
N ARG A 11 1.73 10.39 -3.20
CA ARG A 11 0.69 11.10 -3.96
C ARG A 11 -0.68 11.02 -3.29
N CYS A 12 -0.96 9.99 -2.52
CA CYS A 12 -2.21 9.87 -1.77
C CYS A 12 -2.23 10.80 -0.55
N LEU A 13 -1.11 10.89 0.17
CA LEU A 13 -0.92 11.84 1.26
C LEU A 13 -1.04 13.28 0.77
N ASP A 14 -0.43 13.61 -0.37
CA ASP A 14 -0.55 14.93 -0.97
C ASP A 14 -2.01 15.29 -1.29
N ARG A 15 -2.78 14.34 -1.83
CA ARG A 15 -4.22 14.55 -2.13
C ARG A 15 -5.08 14.67 -0.88
N SER A 16 -4.73 14.01 0.22
CA SER A 16 -5.47 14.10 1.48
C SER A 16 -5.02 15.26 2.36
N SER A 17 -4.18 16.19 1.86
CA SER A 17 -3.54 17.25 2.65
C SER A 17 -2.79 16.72 3.87
N GLY A 18 -2.25 15.49 3.77
CA GLY A 18 -1.59 14.78 4.86
C GLY A 18 -2.53 14.25 5.94
N ILE A 19 -3.85 14.43 5.81
CA ILE A 19 -4.82 13.94 6.78
C ILE A 19 -5.10 12.46 6.49
N LEU A 20 -4.85 11.62 7.49
CA LEU A 20 -5.18 10.20 7.51
C LEU A 20 -5.92 9.91 8.80
N PHE A 21 -7.04 9.17 8.72
CA PHE A 21 -7.65 8.66 9.94
C PHE A 21 -6.74 7.57 10.54
N TRP A 22 -6.73 7.46 11.87
CA TRP A 22 -5.89 6.47 12.55
C TRP A 22 -6.17 5.04 12.07
N ARG A 23 -7.43 4.74 11.74
CA ARG A 23 -7.82 3.45 11.14
C ARG A 23 -7.14 3.20 9.79
N ASP A 24 -7.11 4.20 8.91
CA ASP A 24 -6.41 4.09 7.62
C ASP A 24 -4.91 3.86 7.82
N MET A 25 -4.30 4.53 8.81
CA MET A 25 -2.88 4.32 9.13
C MET A 25 -2.60 2.88 9.56
N ILE A 26 -3.43 2.31 10.43
CA ILE A 26 -3.29 0.92 10.88
C ILE A 26 -3.46 -0.04 9.70
N ASP A 27 -4.48 0.17 8.86
CA ASP A 27 -4.74 -0.68 7.69
C ASP A 27 -3.57 -0.64 6.68
N MET A 28 -2.97 0.53 6.48
CA MET A 28 -1.78 0.68 5.64
C MET A 28 -0.56 -0.02 6.22
N LEU A 29 -0.28 0.16 7.52
CA LEU A 29 0.84 -0.51 8.19
C LEU A 29 0.70 -2.04 8.14
N TRP A 30 -0.51 -2.56 8.32
CA TRP A 30 -0.81 -3.98 8.22
C TRP A 30 -0.53 -4.52 6.80
N GLY A 31 -0.94 -3.78 5.76
CA GLY A 31 -0.65 -4.12 4.37
C GLY A 31 0.85 -4.15 4.04
N ILE A 32 1.60 -3.16 4.54
CA ILE A 32 3.06 -3.07 4.39
C ILE A 32 3.74 -4.28 5.07
N ALA A 33 3.37 -4.58 6.32
CA ALA A 33 3.95 -5.68 7.08
C ALA A 33 3.71 -7.04 6.39
N GLY A 34 2.47 -7.32 5.95
CA GLY A 34 2.16 -8.56 5.23
C GLY A 34 2.87 -8.67 3.88
N SER A 35 3.09 -7.56 3.19
CA SER A 35 3.86 -7.57 1.93
C SER A 35 5.35 -7.85 2.19
N LEU A 36 5.93 -7.28 3.24
CA LEU A 36 7.33 -7.56 3.63
C LEU A 36 7.51 -9.01 4.06
N GLU A 37 6.57 -9.56 4.84
CA GLU A 37 6.58 -10.97 5.23
C GLU A 37 6.64 -11.89 4.01
N ARG A 38 5.81 -11.63 2.98
CA ARG A 38 5.83 -12.37 1.72
C ARG A 38 7.16 -12.25 0.97
N ILE A 39 7.71 -11.04 0.86
CA ILE A 39 9.01 -10.83 0.20
C ILE A 39 10.12 -11.61 0.93
N HIS A 40 10.12 -11.57 2.26
CA HIS A 40 11.13 -12.24 3.07
C HIS A 40 10.98 -13.77 3.04
N SER A 41 9.77 -14.31 2.99
CA SER A 41 9.55 -15.76 2.88
C SER A 41 10.06 -16.33 1.55
N GLU A 42 10.17 -15.50 0.51
CA GLU A 42 10.81 -15.83 -0.78
C GLU A 42 12.34 -15.64 -0.77
N GLY A 43 12.95 -15.31 0.38
CA GLY A 43 14.39 -15.04 0.51
C GLY A 43 14.85 -13.74 -0.16
N LYS A 44 13.92 -12.85 -0.51
CA LYS A 44 14.19 -11.57 -1.14
C LYS A 44 14.26 -10.45 -0.11
N VAL A 45 14.89 -9.35 -0.48
CA VAL A 45 14.95 -8.10 0.32
C VAL A 45 14.48 -6.97 -0.57
N HIS A 46 13.51 -6.17 -0.12
CA HIS A 46 12.91 -5.10 -0.93
C HIS A 46 13.91 -3.99 -1.32
N LYS A 47 14.90 -3.70 -0.45
CA LYS A 47 16.04 -2.77 -0.65
C LYS A 47 15.70 -1.29 -0.87
N ASN A 48 14.49 -0.92 -1.27
CA ASN A 48 14.09 0.47 -1.53
C ASN A 48 12.71 0.80 -0.95
N LEU A 49 12.53 0.55 0.35
CA LEU A 49 11.25 0.76 1.04
C LEU A 49 11.05 2.24 1.40
N HIS A 50 10.25 2.96 0.62
CA HIS A 50 9.80 4.32 0.93
C HIS A 50 8.41 4.60 0.33
N GLY A 51 7.73 5.66 0.78
CA GLY A 51 6.36 5.98 0.39
C GLY A 51 6.11 6.16 -1.12
N GLY A 52 7.15 6.40 -1.91
CA GLY A 52 7.08 6.47 -3.37
C GLY A 52 6.95 5.11 -4.07
N ASN A 53 7.39 4.03 -3.39
CA ASN A 53 7.33 2.65 -3.86
C ASN A 53 6.23 1.82 -3.17
N LEU A 54 5.47 2.44 -2.28
CA LEU A 54 4.28 1.86 -1.68
C LEU A 54 3.09 2.16 -2.57
N LEU A 55 2.50 1.13 -3.19
CA LEU A 55 1.39 1.29 -4.11
C LEU A 55 0.06 1.15 -3.36
N ILE A 56 -0.91 1.99 -3.71
CA ILE A 56 -2.25 1.95 -3.12
C ILE A 56 -3.20 1.22 -4.06
N GLU A 57 -3.84 0.19 -3.54
CA GLU A 57 -4.95 -0.50 -4.18
C GLU A 57 -6.25 -0.07 -3.49
N ASP A 58 -7.21 0.43 -4.27
CA ASP A 58 -8.57 0.64 -3.77
C ASP A 58 -9.24 -0.71 -3.60
N LYS A 59 -9.46 -1.11 -2.35
CA LYS A 59 -10.20 -2.32 -2.07
C LYS A 59 -11.68 -1.99 -2.20
N LYS A 60 -12.31 -2.49 -3.25
CA LYS A 60 -13.78 -2.48 -3.37
C LYS A 60 -14.33 -3.52 -2.39
N ILE A 61 -14.47 -3.15 -1.12
CA ILE A 61 -15.02 -4.03 -0.09
C ILE A 61 -16.54 -4.07 -0.33
N SER A 62 -17.07 -5.27 -0.60
CA SER A 62 -18.50 -5.52 -0.72
C SER A 62 -19.19 -5.02 0.56
N THR A 63 -20.33 -4.34 0.41
CA THR A 63 -21.03 -3.48 1.38
C THR A 63 -21.53 -4.14 2.67
N LYS A 64 -21.02 -5.33 3.02
CA LYS A 64 -21.30 -6.01 4.29
C LYS A 64 -20.31 -5.63 5.40
N ASP A 65 -19.11 -5.17 5.04
CA ASP A 65 -18.08 -4.80 6.02
C ASP A 65 -17.74 -3.32 5.91
N ILE A 66 -17.80 -2.66 7.06
CA ILE A 66 -17.75 -1.21 7.28
C ILE A 66 -16.50 -0.54 6.67
N GLY A 67 -16.70 0.36 5.71
CA GLY A 67 -15.77 1.43 5.30
C GLY A 67 -15.05 1.19 3.98
N ASN A 68 -14.97 2.23 3.13
CA ASN A 68 -14.12 2.24 1.94
C ASN A 68 -12.64 2.26 2.39
N GLY A 69 -12.03 1.09 2.54
CA GLY A 69 -10.64 0.96 3.00
C GLY A 69 -9.63 1.10 1.86
N LYS A 70 -8.63 1.97 2.03
CA LYS A 70 -7.46 2.05 1.16
C LYS A 70 -6.40 1.05 1.64
N ARG A 71 -5.94 0.14 0.78
CA ARG A 71 -4.88 -0.82 1.12
C ARG A 71 -3.57 -0.42 0.46
N VAL A 72 -2.47 -0.56 1.19
CA VAL A 72 -1.12 -0.39 0.65
C VAL A 72 -0.47 -1.75 0.47
N GLU A 73 0.18 -1.95 -0.68
CA GLU A 73 0.97 -3.13 -0.99
C GLU A 73 2.37 -2.73 -1.48
N ILE A 74 3.34 -3.59 -1.18
CA ILE A 74 4.67 -3.51 -1.77
C ILE A 74 4.69 -4.44 -2.98
N PRO A 75 4.78 -3.93 -4.22
CA PRO A 75 4.88 -4.78 -5.39
C PRO A 75 6.18 -5.59 -5.37
N ASP A 76 6.09 -6.89 -5.69
CA ASP A 76 7.25 -7.79 -5.68
C ASP A 76 8.30 -7.41 -6.75
N ASN A 77 7.91 -6.62 -7.75
CA ASN A 77 8.78 -6.04 -8.76
C ASN A 77 9.05 -4.58 -8.45
N THR A 78 10.30 -4.27 -8.09
CA THR A 78 10.84 -2.92 -8.12
C THR A 78 10.77 -2.40 -9.56
N PRO A 79 10.08 -1.29 -9.86
CA PRO A 79 10.31 -0.58 -11.11
C PRO A 79 11.78 -0.18 -11.13
N LYS A 80 12.52 -0.59 -12.16
CA LYS A 80 13.80 0.04 -12.47
C LYS A 80 13.47 1.47 -12.89
N PHE A 81 13.72 2.43 -12.00
CA PHE A 81 13.84 3.84 -12.38
C PHE A 81 15.27 4.07 -12.87
#